data_AF-A0AAD1HP82-F1
#
_entry.id   AF-A0AAD1HP82-F1
#
_cell.length_a   1.000
_cell.length_b   1.000
_cell.length_c   1.000
_cell.angle_alpha   90.00
_cell.angle_beta   90.00
_cell.angle_gamma   90.00
#
_symmetry.space_group_name_H-M   'P 1'
#
loop_
_entity.id
_entity.type
_entity.pdbx_description
1 polymer ?
#
loop_
_entity_poly.entity_id
_entity_poly.type
_entity_poly.pdbx_seq_one_letter_code
_entity_poly.pdbx_strand_id
1 'polypeptide(L)'
;MGLFKKLSDPALLGGPSNKSVADDDPIWEPINGISLGNYAELALTAQKRGVTDEAGMIALGQERGWDPADTQAALDGWVQRMGQSMAVGQRFRKLLGY
;
A
#
# COMPACT_ATOMS: atom_id res chain seq x y z
N MET A 1 9.68 22.42 24.94
CA MET A 1 10.42 21.43 24.11
C MET A 1 9.53 20.92 22.95
N GLY A 2 9.08 21.80 22.03
CA GLY A 2 7.94 21.44 21.14
C GLY A 2 7.87 22.06 19.74
N LEU A 3 8.90 22.80 19.29
CA LEU A 3 8.88 23.48 17.98
C LEU A 3 9.69 22.75 16.88
N PHE A 4 10.62 21.87 17.24
CA PHE A 4 11.46 21.15 16.28
C PHE A 4 10.85 19.86 15.71
N LYS A 5 9.75 19.34 16.28
CA LYS A 5 9.11 18.09 15.82
C LYS A 5 8.09 18.30 14.69
N LYS A 6 7.60 19.53 14.49
CA LYS A 6 6.60 19.84 13.45
C LYS A 6 7.21 20.04 12.05
N LEU A 7 8.51 20.28 11.93
CA LEU A 7 9.19 20.52 10.64
C LEU A 7 9.74 19.23 9.98
N SER A 8 9.62 18.07 10.64
CA SER A 8 10.15 16.79 10.14
C SER A 8 9.11 15.90 9.47
N ASP A 9 7.89 16.40 9.28
CA ASP A 9 6.81 15.65 8.62
C ASP A 9 6.79 16.01 7.14
N PRO A 10 7.22 15.10 6.23
CA PRO A 10 7.29 15.37 4.80
C PRO A 10 5.94 15.74 4.20
N ALA A 11 4.83 15.39 4.85
CA ALA A 11 3.47 15.75 4.46
C ALA A 11 3.22 17.25 4.37
N LEU A 12 4.00 18.08 5.08
CA LEU A 12 3.94 19.54 4.94
C LEU A 12 4.58 20.05 3.64
N LEU A 13 5.37 19.21 2.96
CA LEU A 13 6.04 19.49 1.69
C LEU A 13 5.60 18.54 0.57
N GLY A 14 4.49 17.79 0.75
CA GLY A 14 3.93 16.88 -0.24
C GLY A 14 4.48 15.44 -0.24
N GLY A 15 5.30 15.07 0.75
CA GLY A 15 5.75 13.69 0.97
C GLY A 15 4.87 12.91 1.96
N PRO A 16 5.11 11.61 2.16
CA PRO A 16 4.36 10.81 3.12
C PRO A 16 4.63 11.24 4.57
N SER A 17 3.59 11.18 5.42
CA SER A 17 3.68 11.49 6.85
C SER A 17 4.60 10.49 7.57
N ASN A 18 5.37 10.98 8.55
CA ASN A 18 6.23 10.18 9.43
C ASN A 18 5.56 9.81 10.76
N LYS A 19 4.27 10.13 10.91
CA LYS A 19 3.51 9.81 12.12
C LYS A 19 3.39 8.30 12.30
N SER A 20 3.56 7.86 13.54
CA SER A 20 3.21 6.50 13.93
C SER A 20 1.72 6.27 13.71
N VAL A 21 1.38 5.08 13.23
CA VAL A 21 0.01 4.65 12.95
C VAL A 21 -0.29 3.50 13.92
N ALA A 22 -1.43 3.55 14.61
CA ALA A 22 -1.88 2.48 15.50
C ALA A 22 -2.26 1.22 14.71
N ASP A 23 -2.20 0.03 15.32
CA ASP A 23 -2.52 -1.22 14.62
C ASP A 23 -4.01 -1.34 14.24
N ASP A 24 -4.90 -0.68 14.97
CA ASP A 24 -6.35 -0.61 14.73
C ASP A 24 -6.77 0.54 13.80
N ASP A 25 -5.81 1.31 13.28
CA ASP A 25 -6.09 2.46 12.42
C ASP A 25 -6.79 2.04 11.10
N PRO A 26 -7.85 2.76 10.66
CA PRO A 26 -8.54 2.54 9.39
C PRO A 26 -7.64 2.48 8.15
N ILE A 27 -6.45 3.09 8.20
CA ILE A 27 -5.46 3.00 7.12
C ILE A 27 -5.01 1.56 6.83
N TRP A 28 -5.23 0.62 7.77
CA TRP A 28 -4.97 -0.81 7.59
C TRP A 28 -6.17 -1.61 7.08
N GLU A 29 -7.37 -1.01 7.01
CA GLU A 29 -8.57 -1.72 6.57
C GLU A 29 -8.41 -2.20 5.11
N PRO A 30 -8.85 -3.43 4.80
CA PRO A 30 -8.86 -3.92 3.43
C PRO A 30 -9.64 -3.01 2.49
N ILE A 31 -9.14 -2.83 1.26
CA ILE A 31 -9.86 -2.13 0.21
C ILE A 31 -10.60 -3.19 -0.61
N ASN A 32 -11.94 -3.15 -0.57
CA ASN A 32 -12.80 -4.15 -1.21
C ASN A 32 -12.39 -5.61 -0.89
N GLY A 33 -12.03 -5.86 0.38
CA GLY A 33 -11.59 -7.18 0.85
C GLY A 33 -10.12 -7.53 0.56
N ILE A 34 -9.38 -6.67 -0.15
CA ILE A 34 -7.96 -6.86 -0.45
C ILE A 34 -7.12 -6.16 0.61
N SER A 35 -6.57 -6.96 1.53
CA SER A 35 -5.67 -6.48 2.59
C SER A 35 -4.30 -6.06 2.03
N LEU A 36 -3.51 -5.33 2.85
CA LEU A 36 -2.13 -4.98 2.48
C LEU A 36 -1.26 -6.24 2.24
N GLY A 37 -1.53 -7.32 2.97
CA GLY A 37 -0.87 -8.62 2.77
C GLY A 37 -1.21 -9.21 1.40
N ASN A 38 -2.50 -9.27 1.05
CA ASN A 38 -2.96 -9.76 -0.25
C ASN A 38 -2.33 -8.96 -1.40
N TYR A 39 -2.25 -7.63 -1.25
CA TYR A 39 -1.61 -6.74 -2.21
C TYR A 39 -0.10 -7.00 -2.33
N ALA A 40 0.62 -7.23 -1.21
CA ALA A 40 2.03 -7.60 -1.23
C ALA A 40 2.28 -8.94 -1.92
N GLU A 41 1.44 -9.95 -1.66
CA GLU A 41 1.53 -11.24 -2.34
C GLU A 41 1.24 -11.12 -3.85
N LEU A 42 0.33 -10.24 -4.24
CA LEU A 42 0.05 -9.94 -5.65
C LEU A 42 1.28 -9.32 -6.31
N ALA A 43 1.88 -8.29 -5.69
CA ALA A 43 3.09 -7.62 -6.17
C ALA A 43 4.28 -8.60 -6.31
N LEU A 44 4.47 -9.50 -5.34
CA LEU A 44 5.49 -10.56 -5.42
C LEU A 44 5.24 -11.53 -6.59
N THR A 45 3.97 -11.88 -6.82
CA THR A 45 3.58 -12.74 -7.95
C THR A 45 3.88 -12.05 -9.28
N ALA A 46 3.54 -10.77 -9.38
CA ALA A 46 3.81 -9.96 -10.56
C ALA A 46 5.31 -9.87 -10.83
N GLN A 47 6.12 -9.57 -9.82
CA GLN A 47 7.58 -9.54 -9.92
C GLN A 47 8.14 -10.89 -10.43
N LYS A 48 7.69 -12.01 -9.86
CA LYS A 48 8.14 -13.36 -10.28
C LYS A 48 7.75 -13.69 -11.71
N ARG A 49 6.64 -13.13 -12.21
CA ARG A 49 6.12 -13.36 -13.55
C ARG A 49 6.53 -12.27 -14.56
N GLY A 50 7.30 -11.27 -14.14
CA GLY A 50 7.71 -10.15 -15.00
C GLY A 50 6.57 -9.21 -15.39
N VAL A 51 5.47 -9.20 -14.63
CA VAL A 51 4.34 -8.29 -14.83
C VAL A 51 4.65 -6.96 -14.17
N THR A 52 4.58 -5.88 -14.94
CA THR A 52 4.94 -4.52 -14.48
C THR A 52 3.86 -3.48 -14.76
N ASP A 53 2.78 -3.86 -15.42
CA ASP A 53 1.67 -3.00 -15.78
C ASP A 53 0.41 -3.33 -14.97
N GLU A 54 -0.49 -2.35 -14.89
CA GLU A 54 -1.74 -2.45 -14.14
C GLU A 54 -2.67 -3.54 -14.68
N ALA A 55 -2.79 -3.68 -16.01
CA ALA A 55 -3.66 -4.69 -16.61
C ALA A 55 -3.21 -6.10 -16.24
N GLY A 56 -1.90 -6.36 -16.24
CA GLY A 56 -1.33 -7.60 -15.77
C GLY A 56 -1.55 -7.84 -14.27
N MET A 57 -1.44 -6.80 -13.44
CA MET A 57 -1.76 -6.91 -12.01
C MET A 57 -3.24 -7.27 -11.77
N ILE A 58 -4.16 -6.67 -12.52
CA ILE A 58 -5.59 -6.99 -12.49
C ILE A 58 -5.83 -8.43 -12.93
N ALA A 59 -5.20 -8.88 -14.01
CA ALA A 59 -5.30 -10.27 -14.47
C ALA A 59 -4.84 -11.27 -13.40
N LEU A 60 -3.76 -10.96 -12.67
CA LEU A 60 -3.29 -11.78 -11.54
C LEU A 60 -4.28 -11.76 -10.36
N GLY A 61 -5.00 -10.67 -10.13
CA GLY A 61 -6.09 -10.60 -9.16
C GLY A 61 -7.27 -11.49 -9.57
N GLN A 62 -7.63 -11.48 -10.85
CA GLN A 62 -8.69 -12.35 -11.38
C GLN A 62 -8.35 -13.85 -11.26
N GLU A 63 -7.08 -14.24 -11.42
CA GLU A 63 -6.63 -15.62 -11.16
C GLU A 63 -6.90 -16.07 -9.71
N ARG A 64 -7.00 -15.12 -8.77
CA ARG A 64 -7.32 -15.35 -7.36
C ARG A 64 -8.83 -15.27 -7.07
N GLY A 65 -9.65 -15.02 -8.09
CA GLY A 65 -11.10 -14.85 -7.97
C GLY A 65 -11.54 -13.46 -7.52
N TRP A 66 -10.66 -12.45 -7.57
CA TRP A 66 -11.04 -11.07 -7.26
C TRP A 66 -11.70 -10.40 -8.46
N ASP A 67 -12.64 -9.50 -8.18
CA ASP A 67 -13.23 -8.66 -9.21
C ASP A 67 -12.17 -7.69 -9.79
N PRO A 68 -12.18 -7.42 -11.10
CA PRO A 68 -11.23 -6.49 -11.72
C PRO A 68 -11.30 -5.08 -11.16
N ALA A 69 -12.51 -4.56 -10.93
CA ALA A 69 -12.70 -3.20 -10.41
C ALA A 69 -12.26 -3.11 -8.95
N ASP A 70 -12.52 -4.15 -8.16
CA ASP A 70 -12.03 -4.23 -6.78
C ASP A 70 -10.51 -4.33 -6.72
N THR A 71 -9.91 -5.10 -7.62
CA THR A 71 -8.45 -5.20 -7.73
C THR A 71 -7.85 -3.85 -8.08
N GLN A 72 -8.37 -3.17 -9.10
CA GLN A 72 -7.93 -1.83 -9.48
C GLN A 72 -8.05 -0.84 -8.31
N ALA A 73 -9.20 -0.79 -7.65
CA ALA A 73 -9.42 0.07 -6.48
C ALA A 73 -8.41 -0.20 -5.35
N ALA A 74 -8.04 -1.47 -5.14
CA ALA A 74 -7.00 -1.83 -4.17
C ALA A 74 -5.60 -1.41 -4.62
N LEU A 75 -5.24 -1.55 -5.91
CA LEU A 75 -3.97 -1.05 -6.45
C LEU A 75 -3.84 0.45 -6.19
N ASP A 76 -4.85 1.23 -6.59
CA ASP A 76 -4.90 2.69 -6.42
C ASP A 76 -4.85 3.08 -4.93
N GLY A 77 -5.71 2.48 -4.11
CA GLY A 77 -5.86 2.86 -2.71
C GLY A 77 -4.62 2.52 -1.88
N TRP A 78 -3.96 1.38 -2.10
CA TRP A 78 -2.72 1.06 -1.39
C TRP A 78 -1.57 1.97 -1.82
N VAL A 79 -1.45 2.31 -3.10
CA VAL A 79 -0.46 3.29 -3.60
C VAL A 79 -0.70 4.66 -2.96
N GLN A 80 -1.95 5.14 -2.92
CA GLN A 80 -2.29 6.41 -2.25
C GLN A 80 -1.94 6.40 -0.76
N ARG A 81 -2.30 5.35 -0.02
CA ARG A 81 -1.99 5.21 1.42
C ARG A 81 -0.49 5.19 1.68
N MET A 82 0.30 4.53 0.83
CA MET A 82 1.77 4.56 0.92
C MET A 82 2.34 5.96 0.62
N GLY A 83 1.74 6.70 -0.32
CA GLY A 83 2.10 8.08 -0.60
C GLY A 83 1.76 9.06 0.54
N GLN A 84 0.79 8.72 1.38
CA GLN A 84 0.36 9.53 2.53
C GLN A 84 1.03 9.13 3.86
N SER A 85 1.47 7.88 3.99
CA SER A 85 1.99 7.33 5.25
C SER A 85 3.21 6.45 5.04
N MET A 86 4.33 6.86 5.63
CA MET A 86 5.56 6.06 5.63
C MET A 86 5.39 4.74 6.38
N ALA A 87 4.48 4.66 7.36
CA ALA A 87 4.22 3.43 8.09
C ALA A 87 3.65 2.34 7.17
N VAL A 88 2.74 2.71 6.26
CA VAL A 88 2.16 1.77 5.29
C VAL A 88 3.22 1.25 4.35
N GLY A 89 4.06 2.15 3.80
CA GLY A 89 5.16 1.77 2.93
C GLY A 89 6.23 0.90 3.62
N GLN A 90 6.47 1.09 4.92
CA GLN A 90 7.37 0.24 5.71
C GLN A 90 6.77 -1.15 5.95
N ARG A 91 5.48 -1.23 6.32
CA ARG A 91 4.80 -2.51 6.52
C ARG A 91 4.72 -3.30 5.22
N PHE A 92 4.46 -2.64 4.10
CA PHE A 92 4.50 -3.23 2.77
C PHE A 92 5.87 -3.82 2.44
N ARG A 93 6.96 -3.05 2.61
CA ARG A 93 8.33 -3.55 2.37
C ARG A 93 8.67 -4.76 3.22
N LYS A 94 8.27 -4.78 4.49
CA LYS A 94 8.44 -5.93 5.38
C LYS A 94 7.71 -7.17 4.85
N LEU A 95 6.50 -7.00 4.30
CA LEU A 95 5.73 -8.10 3.68
C LEU A 95 6.39 -8.62 2.39
N LEU A 96 7.14 -7.78 1.67
CA LEU A 96 7.95 -8.19 0.52
C LEU A 96 9.26 -8.90 0.90
N GLY A 97 9.64 -8.87 2.18
CA GLY A 97 10.87 -9.50 2.69
C GLY A 97 12.11 -8.59 2.70
N TYR A 98 11.94 -7.27 2.68
CA TYR A 98 13.02 -6.29 2.89
C TYR A 98 13.27 -5.97 4.37
#